data_AF-A0AA37ZAJ7-F1
#
_entry.id   AF-A0AA37ZAJ7-F1
#
_cell.length_a   1.000
_cell.length_b   1.000
_cell.length_c   1.000
_cell.angle_alpha   90.00
_cell.angle_beta   90.00
_cell.angle_gamma   90.00
#
_symmetry.space_group_name_H-M   'P 1'
#
loop_
_entity.id
_entity.type
_entity.pdbx_description
1 polymer ?
#
loop_
_entity_poly.entity_id
_entity_poly.type
_entity_poly.pdbx_seq_one_letter_code
_entity_poly.pdbx_strand_id
1 'polypeptide(L)' 'MEKITFGFATLGRAHAVQDAIRKAGFKTINTSDAHGHYVSVMTSEANRKAVEELRESAIASLRAHAKEQQVA' A
#
# COMPACT_ATOMS: atom_id res chain seq x y z
N MET A 1 13.08 6.91 13.64
CA MET A 1 11.79 6.73 12.95
C MET A 1 12.06 7.00 11.48
N GLU A 2 11.92 5.99 10.64
CA GLU A 2 12.24 6.04 9.22
C GLU A 2 10.97 6.22 8.39
N LYS A 3 11.12 6.87 7.23
CA LYS A 3 10.06 7.02 6.24
C LYS A 3 10.21 5.95 5.17
N ILE A 4 9.24 5.05 5.05
CA ILE A 4 9.16 4.09 3.95
C ILE A 4 8.18 4.64 2.92
N THR A 5 8.54 4.64 1.64
CA THR A 5 7.67 5.17 0.57
C THR A 5 7.41 4.10 -0.48
N PHE A 6 6.13 3.88 -0.80
CA PHE A 6 5.68 2.95 -1.84
C PHE A 6 5.07 3.72 -3.00
N GLY A 7 5.59 3.53 -4.22
CA GLY A 7 5.05 4.12 -5.45
C GLY A 7 4.11 3.16 -6.19
N PHE A 8 3.04 3.70 -6.78
CA PHE A 8 2.03 2.97 -7.51
C PHE A 8 1.60 3.73 -8.78
N ALA A 9 1.45 2.98 -9.88
CA ALA A 9 0.99 3.53 -11.16
C ALA A 9 -0.50 3.89 -11.17
N THR A 10 -1.32 3.35 -10.24
CA THR A 10 -2.77 3.59 -10.22
C THR A 10 -3.26 3.93 -8.82
N LEU A 11 -4.27 4.81 -8.76
CA LEU A 11 -4.88 5.26 -7.50
C LEU A 11 -5.46 4.10 -6.69
N GLY A 12 -6.10 3.13 -7.37
CA GLY A 12 -6.71 1.98 -6.69
C GLY A 12 -5.71 1.13 -5.91
N ARG A 13 -4.48 0.94 -6.42
CA ARG A 13 -3.42 0.22 -5.70
C ARG A 13 -2.89 1.02 -4.51
N ALA A 14 -2.69 2.32 -4.69
CA ALA A 14 -2.25 3.20 -3.61
C ALA A 14 -3.28 3.22 -2.47
N HIS A 15 -4.57 3.34 -2.77
CA HIS A 15 -5.64 3.30 -1.78
C HIS A 15 -5.71 1.97 -1.02
N ALA A 16 -5.66 0.83 -1.72
CA ALA A 16 -5.71 -0.47 -1.06
C ALA A 16 -4.56 -0.67 -0.06
N VAL A 17 -3.34 -0.28 -0.44
CA VAL A 17 -2.16 -0.36 0.44
C VAL A 17 -2.28 0.61 1.61
N GLN A 18 -2.68 1.86 1.35
CA GLN A 18 -2.94 2.84 2.40
C GLN A 18 -3.94 2.31 3.43
N ASP A 19 -5.06 1.74 2.99
CA ASP A 19 -6.11 1.27 3.88
C ASP A 19 -5.67 0.06 4.71
N ALA A 20 -4.92 -0.87 4.11
CA ALA A 20 -4.33 -1.99 4.85
C ALA A 20 -3.37 -1.50 5.95
N ILE A 21 -2.49 -0.55 5.63
CA ILE A 21 -1.52 0.02 6.55
C ILE A 21 -2.21 0.82 7.68
N ARG A 22 -3.25 1.61 7.35
CA ARG A 22 -4.05 2.34 8.34
C ARG A 22 -4.84 1.43 9.27
N LYS A 23 -5.43 0.35 8.74
CA LYS A 23 -6.12 -0.67 9.55
C LYS A 23 -5.19 -1.36 10.55
N ALA A 24 -3.91 -1.51 10.21
CA ALA A 24 -2.88 -2.00 11.12
C ALA A 24 -2.38 -0.96 12.14
N GLY A 25 -2.97 0.25 12.15
CA GLY A 25 -2.66 1.31 13.12
C GLY A 25 -1.52 2.25 12.74
N PHE A 26 -0.94 2.09 11.55
CA PHE A 26 0.13 2.98 11.09
C PHE A 26 -0.41 4.25 10.45
N LYS A 27 0.30 5.37 10.68
CA LYS A 27 0.00 6.64 10.01
C LYS A 27 0.60 6.66 8.61
N THR A 28 -0.18 7.12 7.63
CA THR A 28 0.27 7.28 6.25
C THR A 28 0.22 8.74 5.80
N ILE A 29 1.14 9.12 4.91
CA ILE A 29 1.13 10.37 4.17
C ILE A 29 1.05 10.02 2.69
N ASN A 30 0.10 10.61 1.98
CA ASN A 30 -0.10 10.31 0.57
C ASN A 30 0.26 11.51 -0.28
N THR A 31 0.98 11.27 -1.37
CA THR A 31 1.29 12.28 -2.37
C THR A 31 1.04 11.70 -3.76
N SER A 32 0.82 12.57 -4.74
CA SER A 32 0.70 12.17 -6.13
C SER A 32 1.30 13.23 -7.03
N ASP A 33 1.89 12.81 -8.13
CA ASP A 33 2.46 13.67 -9.17
C ASP A 33 2.26 13.06 -10.56
N ALA A 34 2.95 13.58 -11.57
CA ALA A 34 2.87 13.09 -12.95
C ALA A 34 3.36 11.63 -13.13
N HIS A 35 4.11 11.09 -12.16
CA HIS A 35 4.69 9.75 -12.20
C HIS A 35 3.86 8.72 -11.42
N GLY A 36 2.88 9.16 -10.63
CA GLY A 36 1.88 8.29 -10.02
C GLY A 36 1.49 8.69 -8.60
N HIS A 37 1.23 7.67 -7.79
CA HIS A 37 0.71 7.82 -6.43
C HIS A 37 1.67 7.18 -5.42
N TYR A 38 1.88 7.85 -4.30
CA TYR A 38 2.85 7.45 -3.30
C TYR A 38 2.19 7.36 -1.93
N VAL A 39 2.44 6.26 -1.23
CA VAL A 39 2.05 6.06 0.17
C VAL A 39 3.32 6.01 1.01
N SER A 40 3.47 6.97 1.90
CA SER A 40 4.58 7.04 2.85
C SER A 40 4.14 6.64 4.24
N VAL A 41 4.96 5.89 4.98
CA VAL A 41 4.70 5.47 6.36
C VAL A 41 5.88 5.88 7.23
N MET A 42 5.59 6.56 8.34
CA MET A 42 6.58 6.87 9.37
C MET A 42 6.55 5.75 10.42
N THR A 43 7.61 4.95 10.51
CA THR A 43 7.65 3.80 11.41
C THR A 43 9.04 3.56 11.99
N SER A 44 9.17 2.67 12.96
CA SER A 44 10.47 2.19 13.45
C SER A 44 11.00 1.08 12.55
N GLU A 45 12.32 0.85 12.58
CA GLU A 45 12.96 -0.24 11.84
C GLU A 45 12.35 -1.61 12.17
N ALA A 46 12.04 -1.86 13.45
CA ALA A 46 11.41 -3.09 13.92
C ALA A 46 10.05 -3.39 13.23
N ASN A 47 9.33 -2.35 12.80
CA ASN A 47 8.03 -2.48 12.15
C ASN A 47 8.11 -2.46 10.62
N ARG A 48 9.31 -2.26 10.04
CA ARG A 48 9.49 -2.14 8.59
C ARG A 48 8.97 -3.35 7.85
N LYS A 49 9.36 -4.54 8.29
CA LYS A 49 8.94 -5.81 7.68
C LYS A 49 7.42 -5.98 7.69
N ALA A 50 6.76 -5.66 8.80
CA ALA A 50 5.30 -5.74 8.92
C ALA A 50 4.60 -4.78 7.94
N VAL A 51 5.11 -3.57 7.75
CA VAL A 51 4.55 -2.60 6.79
C VAL A 51 4.74 -3.08 5.34
N GLU A 52 5.88 -3.68 5.01
CA GLU A 52 6.15 -4.25 3.70
C GLU A 52 5.23 -5.46 3.40
N GLU A 53 5.02 -6.35 4.37
CA GLU A 53 4.11 -7.50 4.27
C GLU A 53 2.65 -7.05 4.06
N LEU A 54 2.18 -6.01 4.76
CA LEU A 54 0.85 -5.44 4.56
C LEU A 54 0.66 -4.91 3.13
N ARG A 55 1.69 -4.26 2.58
CA ARG A 55 1.69 -3.76 1.21
C ARG A 55 1.64 -4.91 0.20
N GLU A 56 2.41 -5.98 0.40
CA GLU A 56 2.38 -7.14 -0.48
C GLU A 56 1.04 -7.88 -0.43
N SER A 57 0.51 -8.11 0.78
CA SER A 57 -0.79 -8.75 0.98
C SER A 57 -1.92 -7.98 0.29
N ALA A 58 -1.97 -6.66 0.46
CA ALA A 58 -2.99 -5.82 -0.18
C ALA A 58 -2.93 -5.89 -1.72
N ILE A 59 -1.72 -5.89 -2.30
CA ILE A 59 -1.54 -6.02 -3.75
C ILE A 59 -1.92 -7.42 -4.25
N ALA A 60 -1.62 -8.47 -3.47
CA ALA A 60 -2.01 -9.84 -3.80
C ALA A 60 -3.53 -10.01 -3.81
N SER A 61 -4.24 -9.46 -2.82
CA SER A 61 -5.71 -9.49 -2.77
C SER A 61 -6.35 -8.80 -3.98
N LEU A 62 -5.81 -7.65 -4.40
CA LEU A 62 -6.31 -6.97 -5.61
C LEU A 62 -6.15 -7.81 -6.88
N ARG A 63 -5.05 -8.57 -7.00
CA ARG A 63 -4.84 -9.46 -8.16
C ARG A 63 -5.82 -10.63 -8.15
N ALA A 64 -6.11 -11.20 -6.98
CA ALA A 64 -7.07 -12.30 -6.84
C ALA A 64 -8.48 -11.86 -7.29
N HIS A 65 -8.95 -10.72 -6.79
CA HIS A 65 -10.28 -10.20 -7.15
C HIS A 65 -10.39 -9.79 -8.64
N ALA A 66 -9.33 -9.24 -9.23
CA ALA A 66 -9.33 -8.93 -10.66
C ALA A 66 -9.44 -10.19 -11.54
N LYS A 67 -8.87 -11.31 -11.09
CA LYS A 67 -8.99 -12.60 -11.77
C LYS A 67 -10.40 -13.19 -11.65
N GLU A 68 -11.03 -13.07 -10.48
CA GLU A 68 -12.40 -13.54 -10.24
C GLU A 68 -13.43 -12.78 -11.09
N GLN A 69 -13.25 -11.47 -11.28
CA GLN A 69 -14.16 -10.64 -12.08
C GLN A 69 -14.03 -10.83 -13.61
N GLN A 70 -12.93 -11.42 -14.10
CA GLN A 70 -12.77 -11.74 -15.53
C GLN A 70 -13.39 -13.09 -15.92
N VAL A 71 -13.74 -13.94 -14.94
CA VAL A 71 -14.26 -15.30 -15.16
C VAL A 71 -15.78 -15.37 -14.96
N ALA A 72 -16.39 -14.34 -14.35
CA ALA A 72 -17.84 -14.19 -14.19
C ALA A 72 -18.48 -13.50 -15.40
#